data_AF-A0A6A4K7G8-F1
#
_entry.id   AF-A0A6A4K7G8-F1
#
_cell.length_a   1.000
_cell.length_b   1.000
_cell.length_c   1.000
_cell.angle_alpha   90.00
_cell.angle_beta   90.00
_cell.angle_gamma   90.00
#
_symmetry.space_group_name_H-M   'P 1'
#
loop_
_entity.id
_entity.type
_entity.pdbx_description
1 polymer ?
#
loop_
_entity_poly.entity_id
_entity_poly.type
_entity_poly.pdbx_seq_one_letter_code
_entity_poly.pdbx_strand_id
1 'polypeptide(L)'
;MDDMVGHKHEQERGHVASAVECYMKQHGVAEEVVYVEFKQRVTNAWKDMNAECFRPTAVPMPLLSLVLNFARVINLIYTGEDGYTNSRKRLKQCITFVLIDSVPIN
;
A
#
# COMPACT_ATOMS: atom_id res chain seq x y z
N MET A 1 1.63 -2.11 4.12
CA MET A 1 0.21 -2.09 3.73
C MET A 1 -0.22 -3.50 3.40
N ASP A 2 0.50 -4.18 2.49
CA ASP A 2 0.36 -5.60 2.16
C ASP A 2 0.16 -6.50 3.39
N ASP A 3 1.14 -6.62 4.27
CA ASP A 3 1.06 -7.46 5.48
C ASP A 3 -0.14 -7.14 6.37
N MET A 4 -0.51 -5.86 6.54
CA MET A 4 -1.69 -5.50 7.34
C MET A 4 -2.98 -6.09 6.79
N VAL A 5 -3.04 -6.33 5.48
CA VAL A 5 -4.25 -6.80 4.80
C VAL A 5 -4.19 -8.29 4.53
N GLY A 6 -3.01 -8.81 4.17
CA GLY A 6 -2.81 -10.20 3.78
C GLY A 6 -2.55 -11.17 4.93
N HIS A 7 -2.00 -10.70 6.06
CA HIS A 7 -1.38 -11.61 7.04
C HIS A 7 -2.32 -12.71 7.57
N LYS A 8 -3.62 -12.44 7.77
CA LYS A 8 -4.58 -13.47 8.24
C LYS A 8 -4.67 -14.64 7.27
N HIS A 9 -4.84 -14.33 5.99
CA HIS A 9 -4.90 -15.35 4.95
C HIS A 9 -3.55 -16.07 4.79
N GLU A 10 -2.44 -15.35 4.96
CA GLU A 10 -1.10 -15.92 4.94
C GLU A 10 -0.88 -16.91 6.10
N GLN A 11 -1.34 -16.57 7.31
CA GLN A 11 -1.27 -17.46 8.47
C GLN A 11 -2.16 -18.69 8.30
N GLU A 12 -3.37 -18.55 7.74
CA GLU A 12 -4.29 -19.68 7.47
C GLU A 12 -3.66 -20.75 6.58
N ARG A 13 -2.82 -20.36 5.61
CA ARG A 13 -2.13 -21.28 4.71
C ARG A 13 -0.75 -21.73 5.22
N GLY A 14 -0.39 -21.41 6.47
CA GLY A 14 0.89 -21.79 7.07
C GLY A 14 2.10 -21.05 6.48
N HIS A 15 1.89 -19.84 5.95
CA HIS A 15 2.98 -18.99 5.46
C HIS A 15 3.84 -18.47 6.62
N VAL A 16 5.05 -18.02 6.31
CA VAL A 16 5.95 -17.41 7.30
C VAL A 16 5.32 -16.16 7.93
N ALA A 17 5.78 -15.82 9.15
CA ALA A 17 5.32 -14.65 9.90
C ALA A 17 5.51 -13.35 9.10
N SER A 18 4.46 -12.53 9.02
CA SER A 18 4.52 -11.20 8.40
C SER A 18 5.09 -10.17 9.37
N ALA A 19 5.20 -8.92 8.94
CA ALA A 19 5.53 -7.81 9.83
C ALA A 19 4.55 -7.68 11.00
N VAL A 20 3.28 -8.09 10.85
CA VAL A 20 2.28 -8.06 11.91
C VAL A 20 2.66 -9.03 13.04
N GLU A 21 2.86 -10.31 12.72
CA GLU A 21 3.25 -11.32 13.71
C GLU A 21 4.62 -11.02 14.31
N CYS A 22 5.57 -10.54 13.50
CA CYS A 22 6.89 -10.14 13.97
C CYS A 22 6.79 -9.03 15.02
N TYR A 23 5.99 -7.99 14.75
CA TYR A 23 5.82 -6.87 15.67
C TYR A 23 5.10 -7.28 16.96
N MET A 24 4.02 -8.07 16.85
CA MET A 24 3.30 -8.61 18.00
C MET A 24 4.24 -9.40 18.91
N LYS A 25 5.06 -10.29 18.34
CA LYS A 25 6.01 -11.11 19.09
C LYS A 25 7.13 -10.28 19.71
N GLN A 26 7.66 -9.30 18.99
CA GLN A 26 8.76 -8.46 19.47
C GLN A 26 8.34 -7.57 20.64
N HIS A 27 7.11 -7.05 20.62
CA HIS A 27 6.64 -6.05 21.58
C HIS A 27 5.62 -6.60 22.59
N GLY A 28 5.15 -7.84 22.44
CA GLY A 28 4.15 -8.45 23.32
C GLY A 28 2.79 -7.75 23.25
N VAL A 29 2.44 -7.18 22.10
CA VAL A 29 1.23 -6.38 21.91
C VAL A 29 0.16 -7.10 21.11
N ALA A 30 -1.10 -6.70 21.30
CA ALA A 30 -2.23 -7.18 20.52
C ALA A 30 -2.19 -6.67 19.07
N GLU A 31 -2.88 -7.39 18.19
CA GLU A 31 -2.96 -7.10 16.75
C GLU A 31 -3.45 -5.66 16.49
N GLU A 32 -4.47 -5.20 17.21
CA GLU A 32 -5.06 -3.88 17.04
C GLU A 32 -4.06 -2.76 17.29
N VAL A 33 -3.13 -2.96 18.24
CA VAL A 33 -2.05 -2.01 18.54
C VAL A 33 -1.09 -1.93 17.35
N VAL A 34 -0.79 -3.06 16.71
CA VAL A 34 0.06 -3.11 15.51
C VAL A 34 -0.59 -2.38 14.34
N TYR A 35 -1.89 -2.53 14.14
CA TYR A 35 -2.61 -1.80 13.09
C TYR A 35 -2.57 -0.28 13.31
N VAL A 36 -2.72 0.20 14.54
CA VAL A 36 -2.62 1.63 14.86
C VAL A 36 -1.21 2.14 14.56
N GLU A 37 -0.19 1.44 15.06
CA GLU A 37 1.21 1.78 14.84
C GLU A 37 1.58 1.79 13.35
N PHE A 38 1.21 0.76 12.60
CA PHE A 38 1.56 0.64 11.19
C PHE A 38 0.83 1.67 10.33
N LYS A 39 -0.44 2.00 10.66
CA LYS A 39 -1.14 3.13 10.02
C LYS A 39 -0.42 4.44 10.28
N GLN A 40 0.03 4.69 11.51
CA GLN A 40 0.81 5.89 11.83
C GLN A 40 2.13 5.96 11.06
N ARG A 41 2.85 4.83 10.93
CA ARG A 41 4.09 4.74 10.13
C ARG A 41 3.84 5.03 8.66
N VAL A 42 2.76 4.49 8.08
CA VAL A 42 2.36 4.79 6.70
C VAL A 42 2.03 6.27 6.54
N THR A 43 1.29 6.87 7.47
CA THR A 43 0.99 8.31 7.45
C THR A 43 2.25 9.17 7.53
N ASN A 44 3.21 8.80 8.36
CA ASN A 44 4.49 9.53 8.46
C ASN A 44 5.30 9.38 7.16
N ALA A 45 5.41 8.17 6.61
CA ALA A 45 6.09 7.95 5.34
C ALA A 45 5.48 8.77 4.18
N TRP A 46 4.15 8.95 4.17
CA TRP A 46 3.49 9.86 3.22
C TRP A 46 3.91 11.33 3.39
N LYS A 47 4.06 11.80 4.64
CA LYS A 47 4.54 13.17 4.91
C LYS A 47 5.97 13.35 4.42
N ASP A 48 6.84 12.37 4.67
CA ASP A 48 8.24 12.40 4.24
C ASP A 48 8.33 12.43 2.71
N MET A 49 7.65 11.53 1.99
CA MET A 49 7.63 11.52 0.52
C MET A 49 7.10 12.85 -0.07
N ASN A 50 6.10 13.46 0.56
CA ASN A 50 5.56 14.75 0.11
C ASN A 50 6.59 15.87 0.33
N ALA A 51 7.30 15.86 1.46
CA ALA A 51 8.33 16.85 1.75
C ALA A 51 9.48 16.80 0.73
N GLU A 52 9.91 15.61 0.33
CA GLU A 52 10.94 15.41 -0.70
C GLU A 52 10.54 15.93 -2.09
N CYS A 53 9.24 16.14 -2.34
CA CYS A 53 8.75 16.72 -3.60
C CYS A 53 8.79 18.25 -3.61
N PHE A 54 9.13 18.92 -2.50
CA PHE A 54 9.29 20.37 -2.48
C PHE A 54 10.59 20.82 -3.13
N ARG A 55 10.55 22.00 -3.77
CA ARG A 55 11.74 22.59 -4.41
C ARG A 55 12.60 23.33 -3.38
N PRO A 56 13.94 23.30 -3.52
CA PRO A 56 14.70 22.54 -4.52
C PRO A 56 14.72 21.04 -4.19
N THR A 57 14.70 20.20 -5.22
CA THR A 57 14.69 18.75 -5.05
C THR A 57 16.09 18.16 -5.15
N ALA A 58 16.39 17.13 -4.37
CA ALA A 58 17.70 16.46 -4.37
C ALA A 58 17.97 15.68 -5.68
N VAL A 59 16.90 15.22 -6.35
CA VAL A 59 16.94 14.55 -7.65
C VAL A 59 15.88 15.14 -8.59
N PRO A 60 15.95 14.88 -9.91
CA PRO A 60 14.93 15.34 -10.85
C PRO A 60 13.51 14.89 -10.49
N MET A 61 12.54 15.81 -10.59
CA MET A 61 11.12 15.54 -10.33
C MET A 61 10.52 14.33 -11.07
N PRO A 62 10.91 13.99 -12.32
CA PRO A 62 10.44 12.77 -12.96
C PRO A 62 10.78 11.49 -12.18
N LEU A 63 11.95 11.43 -11.52
CA LEU A 63 12.34 10.28 -10.70
C LEU A 63 11.54 10.23 -9.40
N LEU A 64 11.34 11.38 -8.73
CA LEU A 64 10.49 11.46 -7.54
C LEU A 64 9.04 11.05 -7.87
N SER A 65 8.54 11.48 -9.03
CA SER A 65 7.19 11.14 -9.50
C SER A 65 7.00 9.64 -9.70
N LEU A 66 8.04 8.94 -10.20
CA LEU A 66 8.01 7.49 -10.34
C LEU A 66 7.79 6.79 -8.99
N VAL A 67 8.58 7.15 -7.98
CA VAL A 67 8.49 6.57 -6.63
C VAL A 67 7.16 6.92 -5.96
N LEU A 68 6.73 8.19 -6.06
CA LEU A 68 5.46 8.65 -5.52
C LEU A 68 4.27 7.92 -6.16
N ASN A 69 4.30 7.71 -7.47
CA ASN A 69 3.24 6.98 -8.17
C ASN A 69 3.24 5.50 -7.83
N PHE A 70 4.41 4.89 -7.61
CA PHE A 70 4.49 3.53 -7.08
C PHE A 70 3.80 3.41 -5.71
N ALA A 71 4.10 4.31 -4.77
CA ALA A 71 3.45 4.33 -3.47
C ALA A 71 1.92 4.51 -3.56
N ARG A 72 1.44 5.37 -4.48
CA ARG A 72 0.01 5.57 -4.75
C ARG A 72 -0.67 4.30 -5.27
N VAL A 73 -0.03 3.57 -6.18
CA VAL A 73 -0.55 2.32 -6.72
C VAL A 73 -0.61 1.25 -5.64
N ILE A 74 0.44 1.09 -4.82
CA ILE A 74 0.41 0.17 -3.67
C ILE A 74 -0.73 0.51 -2.72
N ASN A 75 -0.92 1.80 -2.42
CA ASN A 75 -2.04 2.23 -1.59
C ASN A 75 -3.40 1.88 -2.22
N LEU A 76 -3.57 2.10 -3.52
CA LEU A 76 -4.80 1.73 -4.25
C LEU A 76 -5.08 0.23 -4.18
N ILE A 77 -4.07 -0.60 -4.45
CA ILE A 77 -4.18 -2.05 -4.54
C ILE A 77 -4.52 -2.68 -3.17
N TYR A 78 -3.96 -2.16 -2.08
CA TYR A 78 -4.11 -2.71 -0.73
C TYR A 78 -5.07 -1.92 0.17
N THR A 79 -5.88 -1.02 -0.40
CA THR A 79 -6.92 -0.35 0.39
C THR A 79 -8.13 -1.28 0.55
N GLY A 80 -8.31 -1.80 1.76
CA GLY A 80 -9.50 -2.55 2.19
C GLY A 80 -9.41 -4.06 1.99
N GLU A 81 -8.74 -4.53 0.94
CA GLU A 81 -8.48 -5.93 0.66
C GLU A 81 -7.16 -6.11 -0.11
N ASP A 82 -6.66 -7.34 -0.17
CA ASP A 82 -5.52 -7.69 -1.02
C ASP A 82 -6.01 -7.75 -2.48
N GLY A 83 -6.04 -6.57 -3.11
CA GLY A 83 -6.45 -6.43 -4.49
C GLY A 83 -5.43 -6.97 -5.50
N TYR A 84 -4.20 -7.28 -5.08
CA TYR A 84 -3.19 -7.82 -5.99
C TYR A 84 -3.48 -9.30 -6.26
N THR A 85 -3.62 -10.09 -5.21
CA THR A 85 -3.99 -11.51 -5.35
C THR A 85 -5.47 -11.65 -5.70
N ASN A 86 -6.36 -10.86 -5.09
CA ASN A 86 -7.80 -10.92 -5.33
C ASN A 86 -8.30 -9.81 -6.26
N SER A 87 -7.72 -9.72 -7.46
CA SER A 87 -7.95 -8.63 -8.41
C SER A 87 -9.36 -8.51 -8.98
N ARG A 88 -10.24 -9.49 -8.74
CA ARG A 88 -11.56 -9.61 -9.39
C ARG A 88 -12.52 -8.44 -9.12
N LYS A 89 -12.29 -7.67 -8.07
CA LYS A 89 -13.15 -6.56 -7.64
C LYS A 89 -12.58 -5.22 -8.11
N ARG A 90 -12.07 -4.41 -7.18
CA ARG A 90 -11.67 -3.01 -7.42
C ARG A 90 -10.55 -2.89 -8.45
N LEU A 91 -9.51 -3.73 -8.37
CA LEU A 91 -8.38 -3.64 -9.28
C LEU A 91 -8.78 -3.93 -10.74
N LYS A 92 -9.62 -4.94 -10.99
CA LYS A 92 -10.17 -5.22 -12.32
C LYS A 92 -10.91 -4.01 -12.88
N GLN A 93 -11.76 -3.35 -12.09
CA GLN A 93 -12.46 -2.13 -12.51
C GLN A 93 -11.47 -1.01 -12.87
N CYS A 94 -10.46 -0.76 -12.04
CA CYS A 94 -9.42 0.23 -12.32
C CYS A 94 -8.68 -0.07 -13.64
N ILE A 95 -8.29 -1.32 -13.88
CA ILE A 95 -7.63 -1.74 -15.12
C ILE A 95 -8.55 -1.48 -16.32
N THR A 96 -9.82 -1.89 -16.23
CA THR A 96 -10.79 -1.67 -17.29
C THR A 96 -10.94 -0.19 -17.62
N PHE A 97 -11.12 0.68 -16.63
CA PHE A 97 -11.28 2.12 -16.85
C PHE A 97 -10.03 2.83 -17.38
N VAL A 98 -8.84 2.38 -17.00
CA VAL A 98 -7.59 3.09 -17.34
C VAL A 98 -6.94 2.56 -18.61
N LEU A 99 -7.13 1.27 -18.93
CA LEU A 99 -6.35 0.58 -19.98
C LEU A 99 -7.21 -0.09 -21.06
N ILE A 100 -8.52 -0.26 -20.86
CA ILE A 100 -9.39 -0.96 -21.82
C ILE A 100 -10.40 0.01 -22.43
N ASP A 101 -11.19 0.66 -21.57
CA ASP A 101 -12.27 1.53 -22.01
C ASP A 101 -11.70 2.89 -22.43
N SER A 102 -12.07 3.36 -23.61
CA SER A 102 -11.77 4.72 -24.03
C SER A 102 -12.70 5.72 -23.35
N VAL A 103 -12.19 6.93 -23.10
CA VAL A 103 -13.05 8.04 -22.67
C VAL A 103 -13.91 8.46 -23.86
N PRO A 104 -15.25 8.50 -23.75
CA PRO A 104 -16.11 8.97 -24.83
C PRO A 104 -15.74 10.39 -25.22
N ILE A 105 -15.57 10.62 -26.52
CA ILE A 105 -15.37 11.96 -27.08
C ILE A 105 -16.74 12.44 -27.53
N ASN A 106 -17.23 13.52 -26.90
CA ASN A 106 -18.44 14.23 -27.34
C ASN A 106 -18.18 15.05 -28.60
#